data_AF-A0A954L5S5-F1
#
_entry.id   AF-A0A954L5S5-F1
#
_cell.length_a   1.000
_cell.length_b   1.000
_cell.length_c   1.000
_cell.angle_alpha   90.00
_cell.angle_beta   90.00
_cell.angle_gamma   90.00
#
_symmetry.space_group_name_H-M   'P 1'
#
loop_
_entity.id
_entity.type
_entity.pdbx_description
1 polymer ?
#
loop_
_entity_poly.entity_id
_entity_poly.type
_entity_poly.pdbx_seq_one_letter_code
_entity_poly.pdbx_strand_id
1 'polypeptide(L)'
;LAITLACFVGPLGNVFDIAKKLTAAFGAPLLAIFILAFFSRRVEWVGILISGIVCTILTLVLMYTQDWFSMWYWPIGFTSTLVLAYGLSLLRPVQPTELTYFQIIRTHRG
;
A
#
# COMPACT_ATOMS: atom_id res chain seq x y z
N LEU A 1 -7.83 -13.78 20.92
CA LEU A 1 -7.35 -12.44 20.54
C LEU A 1 -8.51 -11.54 20.06
N ALA A 2 -9.26 -11.92 19.03
CA ALA A 2 -10.44 -11.15 18.60
C ALA A 2 -11.52 -10.99 19.69
N ILE A 3 -11.84 -12.08 20.42
CA ILE A 3 -12.87 -12.08 21.49
C ILE A 3 -12.43 -11.20 22.68
N THR A 4 -11.15 -11.24 23.05
CA THR A 4 -10.58 -10.43 24.13
C THR A 4 -10.52 -8.93 23.77
N LEU A 5 -10.24 -8.60 22.50
CA LEU A 5 -10.32 -7.22 21.98
C LEU A 5 -11.75 -6.69 21.93
N ALA A 6 -12.73 -7.56 21.63
CA ALA A 6 -14.15 -7.19 21.61
C ALA A 6 -14.69 -6.83 23.00
N CYS A 7 -14.21 -7.48 24.07
CA CYS A 7 -14.56 -7.11 25.45
C CYS A 7 -13.96 -5.76 25.88
N PHE A 8 -12.88 -5.32 25.26
CA PHE A 8 -12.25 -4.01 25.51
C PHE A 8 -12.88 -2.86 24.69
N VAL A 9 -13.88 -3.16 23.85
CA VAL A 9 -14.56 -2.19 22.98
C VAL A 9 -15.58 -1.30 23.70
N GLY A 10 -15.92 -1.63 24.96
CA GLY A 10 -16.91 -0.92 25.79
C GLY A 10 -16.78 0.61 25.86
N PRO A 11 -15.58 1.22 25.86
CA PRO A 11 -15.42 2.68 25.86
C PRO A 11 -15.08 3.28 24.48
N LEU A 12 -14.89 2.48 23.44
CA LEU A 12 -14.30 2.88 22.15
C LEU A 12 -15.34 3.39 21.14
N GLY A 13 -16.27 4.25 21.54
CA GLY A 13 -17.21 4.95 20.63
C GLY A 13 -17.85 4.08 19.52
N ASN A 14 -18.13 4.65 18.35
CA ASN A 14 -18.54 3.88 17.17
C ASN A 14 -17.35 3.02 16.69
N VAL A 15 -17.28 1.76 17.13
CA VAL A 15 -16.31 0.75 16.67
C VAL A 15 -16.25 0.68 15.14
N PHE A 16 -17.39 0.93 14.50
CA PHE A 16 -17.51 1.06 13.04
C PHE A 16 -16.68 2.21 12.45
N ASP A 17 -16.50 3.33 13.15
CA ASP A 17 -15.67 4.44 12.67
C ASP A 17 -14.18 4.08 12.73
N ILE A 18 -13.75 3.37 13.78
CA ILE A 18 -12.38 2.88 13.89
C ILE A 18 -12.10 1.81 12.82
N ALA A 19 -13.04 0.89 12.60
CA ALA A 19 -12.93 -0.12 11.55
C ALA A 19 -12.87 0.51 10.16
N LYS A 20 -13.75 1.47 9.85
CA LYS A 20 -13.71 2.21 8.57
C LYS A 20 -12.38 2.93 8.35
N LYS A 21 -11.85 3.57 9.39
CA LYS A 21 -10.55 4.26 9.37
C LYS A 21 -9.39 3.29 9.12
N LEU A 22 -9.39 2.12 9.77
CA LEU A 22 -8.38 1.08 9.56
C LEU A 22 -8.45 0.49 8.16
N THR A 23 -9.64 0.12 7.68
CA THR A 23 -9.83 -0.36 6.31
C THR A 23 -9.39 0.69 5.29
N ALA A 24 -9.64 1.97 5.57
CA ALA A 24 -9.16 3.06 4.72
C ALA A 24 -7.62 3.15 4.72
N ALA A 25 -6.98 3.04 5.89
CA ALA A 25 -5.53 3.13 6.03
C ALA A 25 -4.78 1.97 5.35
N PHE A 26 -5.32 0.76 5.35
CA PHE A 26 -4.72 -0.39 4.67
C PHE A 26 -5.16 -0.54 3.21
N GLY A 27 -6.39 -0.18 2.88
CA GLY A 27 -6.95 -0.32 1.53
C GLY A 27 -6.28 0.62 0.52
N ALA A 28 -5.97 1.85 0.93
CA ALA A 28 -5.32 2.85 0.07
C ALA A 28 -3.93 2.40 -0.46
N PRO A 29 -2.97 1.98 0.39
CA PRO A 29 -1.66 1.52 -0.09
C PRO A 29 -1.78 0.20 -0.87
N LEU A 30 -2.67 -0.72 -0.48
CA LEU A 30 -2.85 -1.98 -1.21
C LEU A 30 -3.30 -1.74 -2.66
N LEU A 31 -4.26 -0.83 -2.85
CA LEU A 31 -4.75 -0.42 -4.18
C LEU A 31 -3.63 0.21 -5.02
N ALA A 32 -2.82 1.09 -4.41
CA ALA A 32 -1.69 1.73 -5.07
C ALA A 32 -0.65 0.71 -5.55
N ILE A 33 -0.34 -0.27 -4.71
CA ILE A 33 0.58 -1.37 -5.04
C ILE A 33 0.05 -2.18 -6.21
N PHE A 34 -1.23 -2.56 -6.20
CA PHE A 34 -1.83 -3.30 -7.32
C PHE A 34 -1.77 -2.52 -8.63
N ILE A 35 -2.12 -1.22 -8.60
CA ILE A 35 -2.07 -0.38 -9.80
C ILE A 35 -0.63 -0.26 -10.33
N LEU A 36 0.34 -0.02 -9.45
CA LEU A 36 1.75 0.06 -9.85
C LEU A 36 2.28 -1.27 -10.39
N ALA A 37 1.91 -2.39 -9.79
CA ALA A 37 2.29 -3.71 -10.26
C ALA A 37 1.67 -4.04 -11.64
N PHE A 38 0.42 -3.63 -11.88
CA PHE A 38 -0.24 -3.83 -13.18
C PHE A 38 0.32 -2.94 -14.29
N PHE A 39 0.58 -1.67 -14.00
CA PHE A 39 0.98 -0.70 -15.03
C PHE A 39 2.49 -0.53 -15.19
N SER A 40 3.31 -0.91 -14.21
CA SER A 40 4.75 -0.65 -14.25
C SER A 40 5.57 -1.93 -14.10
N ARG A 41 6.16 -2.36 -15.22
CA ARG A 41 7.15 -3.46 -15.28
C ARG A 41 8.51 -3.10 -14.66
N ARG A 42 8.65 -1.88 -14.13
CA ARG A 42 9.91 -1.32 -13.61
C ARG A 42 10.03 -1.35 -12.09
N VAL A 43 8.95 -1.65 -11.38
CA VAL A 43 8.92 -1.49 -9.92
C VAL A 43 9.44 -2.77 -9.25
N GLU A 44 10.50 -2.61 -8.45
CA GLU A 44 11.06 -3.67 -7.61
C GLU A 44 10.14 -3.96 -6.41
N TRP A 45 9.97 -5.23 -6.07
CA TRP A 45 9.14 -5.67 -4.93
C TRP A 45 9.58 -5.07 -3.58
N VAL A 46 10.88 -4.82 -3.38
CA VAL A 46 11.42 -4.18 -2.17
C VAL A 46 10.94 -2.73 -2.05
N GLY A 47 10.96 -1.97 -3.16
CA GLY A 47 10.52 -0.57 -3.18
C GLY A 47 9.03 -0.42 -2.89
N ILE A 48 8.23 -1.37 -3.38
CA ILE A 48 6.79 -1.48 -3.11
C ILE A 48 6.52 -1.72 -1.61
N LEU A 49 7.24 -2.66 -1.00
CA LEU A 49 7.07 -2.96 0.42
C LEU A 49 7.45 -1.78 1.32
N ILE A 50 8.58 -1.15 1.05
CA ILE A 50 9.06 0.00 1.84
C ILE A 50 8.08 1.17 1.70
N SER A 51 7.67 1.51 0.47
CA SER A 51 6.70 2.60 0.26
C SER A 51 5.34 2.32 0.90
N GLY A 52 4.85 1.08 0.84
CA GLY A 52 3.62 0.65 1.51
C GLY A 52 3.67 0.81 3.03
N ILE A 53 4.76 0.36 3.67
CA ILE A 53 4.95 0.51 5.12
C ILE A 53 5.04 1.99 5.50
N VAL A 54 5.89 2.76 4.82
CA VAL A 54 6.10 4.19 5.10
C VAL A 54 4.80 4.97 4.93
N CYS A 55 4.02 4.71 3.88
CA CYS A 55 2.75 5.41 3.66
C CYS A 55 1.65 4.98 4.63
N THR A 56 1.65 3.72 5.06
CA THR A 56 0.71 3.27 6.10
C THR A 56 0.99 4.01 7.41
N ILE A 57 2.26 4.13 7.81
CA ILE A 57 2.68 4.90 8.98
C ILE A 57 2.32 6.38 8.82
N LEU A 58 2.61 6.97 7.65
CA LEU A 58 2.27 8.37 7.35
C LEU A 58 0.75 8.61 7.47
N THR A 59 -0.07 7.72 6.92
CA THR A 59 -1.53 7.82 6.97
C THR A 59 -2.05 7.69 8.41
N LEU A 60 -1.47 6.79 9.21
CA LEU A 60 -1.80 6.64 10.64
C LEU A 60 -1.43 7.91 11.44
N VAL A 61 -0.26 8.50 11.18
CA VAL A 61 0.18 9.75 11.81
C VAL A 61 -0.74 10.91 11.44
N LEU A 62 -1.10 11.04 10.16
CA LEU A 62 -2.07 12.04 9.68
C LEU A 62 -3.45 11.87 10.35
N MET A 63 -3.87 10.62 10.58
CA MET A 63 -5.15 10.31 11.22
C MET A 63 -5.20 10.64 12.71
N TYR A 64 -4.05 10.68 13.39
CA TYR A 64 -3.95 11.06 14.80
C TYR A 64 -3.71 12.56 15.00
N THR A 65 -3.10 13.23 14.02
CA THR A 65 -2.67 14.63 14.15
C THR A 65 -3.65 15.66 13.58
N GLN A 66 -4.57 15.25 12.70
CA GLN A 66 -5.53 16.14 12.06
C GLN A 66 -6.95 15.61 12.25
N ASP A 67 -7.90 16.48 12.59
CA ASP A 67 -9.34 16.16 12.67
C ASP A 67 -10.05 16.39 11.34
N TRP A 68 -9.44 15.94 10.23
CA TRP A 68 -10.03 16.11 8.90
C TRP A 68 -11.14 15.08 8.64
N PHE A 69 -12.02 15.40 7.67
CA PHE A 69 -13.03 14.47 7.19
C PHE A 69 -12.37 13.14 6.84
N SER A 70 -12.80 12.06 7.50
CA SER A 70 -12.11 10.76 7.42
C SER A 70 -12.05 10.16 6.02
N MET A 71 -12.84 10.69 5.09
CA MET A 71 -12.82 10.33 3.67
C MET A 71 -11.52 10.76 2.97
N TRP A 72 -10.85 11.83 3.42
CA TRP A 72 -9.66 12.38 2.76
C TRP A 72 -8.38 11.56 3.02
N TYR A 73 -8.31 10.79 4.11
CA TYR A 73 -7.13 9.95 4.37
C TYR A 73 -6.93 8.89 3.29
N TRP A 74 -8.00 8.46 2.62
CA TRP A 74 -7.95 7.44 1.58
C TRP A 74 -7.21 7.91 0.31
N PRO A 75 -7.64 9.01 -0.36
CA PRO A 75 -6.90 9.53 -1.52
C PRO A 75 -5.51 10.05 -1.14
N ILE A 76 -5.31 10.60 0.06
CA ILE A 76 -3.98 11.07 0.49
C ILE A 76 -3.02 9.89 0.64
N GLY A 77 -3.41 8.83 1.35
CA GLY A 77 -2.59 7.63 1.50
C GLY A 77 -2.33 6.92 0.16
N PHE A 78 -3.33 6.90 -0.72
CA PHE A 78 -3.21 6.32 -2.06
C PHE A 78 -2.21 7.11 -2.92
N THR A 79 -2.38 8.43 -3.00
CA THR A 79 -1.51 9.31 -3.80
C THR A 79 -0.11 9.38 -3.24
N SER A 80 0.06 9.42 -1.91
CA SER A 80 1.38 9.41 -1.28
C SER A 80 2.13 8.10 -1.57
N THR A 81 1.43 6.96 -1.51
CA THR A 81 2.02 5.65 -1.84
C THR A 81 2.42 5.60 -3.30
N LEU A 82 1.55 6.09 -4.19
CA LEU A 82 1.81 6.10 -5.63
C LEU A 82 3.03 6.98 -5.97
N VAL A 83 3.10 8.18 -5.41
CA VAL A 83 4.23 9.11 -5.62
C VAL A 83 5.53 8.55 -5.03
N LEU A 84 5.50 8.01 -3.82
CA LEU A 84 6.70 7.45 -3.18
C LEU A 84 7.20 6.20 -3.89
N ALA A 85 6.31 5.28 -4.23
CA ALA A 85 6.67 4.05 -4.94
C ALA A 85 7.19 4.35 -6.36
N TYR A 86 6.56 5.31 -7.07
CA TYR A 86 7.03 5.76 -8.37
C TYR A 86 8.38 6.49 -8.28
N GLY A 87 8.54 7.39 -7.30
CA GLY A 87 9.79 8.10 -7.05
C GLY A 87 10.95 7.15 -6.71
N LEU A 88 10.72 6.17 -5.84
CA LEU A 88 11.69 5.11 -5.53
C LEU A 88 12.00 4.24 -6.76
N SER A 89 11.00 4.00 -7.62
CA SER A 89 11.18 3.25 -8.87
C SER A 89 11.98 4.02 -9.93
N LEU A 90 12.08 5.35 -9.85
CA LEU A 90 12.94 6.16 -10.74
C LEU A 90 14.41 6.11 -10.28
N LEU A 91 14.65 6.00 -8.98
CA LEU A 91 15.98 5.99 -8.38
C LEU A 91 16.68 4.63 -8.46
N ARG A 92 15.91 3.55 -8.60
CA ARG A 92 16.42 2.17 -8.67
C ARG A 92 16.41 1.68 -10.13
N PRO A 93 17.50 1.08 -10.63
CA PRO A 93 17.52 0.51 -11.97
C PRO A 93 16.51 -0.64 -12.06
N VAL A 94 15.84 -0.73 -13.21
CA VAL A 94 14.92 -1.82 -13.57
C VAL A 94 15.62 -3.15 -13.31
N GLN A 95 15.19 -3.89 -12.29
CA GLN A 95 15.67 -5.27 -12.13
C GLN A 95 15.15 -6.08 -13.32
N PRO A 96 16.03 -6.65 -14.14
CA PRO A 96 15.61 -7.57 -15.19
C PRO A 96 15.02 -8.80 -14.51
N THR A 97 13.71 -8.96 -14.59
CA THR A 97 13.05 -10.20 -14.19
C THR A 97 13.53 -11.30 -15.15
N GLU A 98 14.50 -12.09 -14.69
CA GLU A 98 15.17 -13.20 -15.39
C GLU A 98 14.23 -14.33 -15.86
N LEU A 99 12.94 -14.28 -15.51
CA LEU A 99 11.94 -15.26 -15.90
C LEU A 99 10.87 -14.64 -16.80
N THR A 100 11.29 -13.86 -17.80
CA THR A 100 10.37 -13.43 -18.84
C THR A 100 9.96 -14.68 -19.64
N TYR A 101 8.66 -15.00 -19.67
CA TYR A 101 8.07 -16.09 -20.47
C TYR A 101 8.60 -16.17 -21.92
N PHE A 102 8.94 -15.01 -22.50
CA PHE A 102 9.60 -14.88 -23.81
C PHE A 102 11.00 -15.50 -23.90
N GLN A 103 11.80 -15.52 -22.82
CA GLN A 103 13.08 -16.23 -22.79
C GLN A 103 12.87 -17.75 -22.81
N ILE A 104 11.89 -18.26 -22.07
CA ILE A 104 11.57 -19.70 -22.04
C ILE A 104 11.12 -20.20 -23.42
N ILE A 105 10.26 -19.45 -24.10
CA ILE A 105 9.77 -19.80 -25.45
C ILE A 105 10.88 -19.75 -26.51
N ARG A 106 11.90 -18.90 -26.32
CA ARG A 106 13.01 -18.73 -27.25
C ARG A 106 14.08 -19.81 -27.08
N THR A 107 14.29 -20.30 -25.86
CA THR A 107 15.25 -21.39 -25.56
C THR A 107 14.77 -22.75 -26.04
N HIS A 108 13.45 -23.01 -26.05
CA HIS A 108 12.89 -24.30 -26.52
C HIS A 108 12.72 -24.40 -28.04
N ARG A 109 13.07 -23.36 -28.81
CA ARG A 109 12.95 -23.33 -30.27
C ARG A 109 14.30 -23.32 -31.00
N GLY A 110 15.40 -23.53 -30.29
CA GLY A 110 16.75 -23.68 -30.82
C GLY A 110 17.14 -25.14 -31.00
#